data_AF-A0A934DXV5-F1
#
_entry.id   AF-A0A934DXV5-F1
#
_cell.length_a   1.000
_cell.length_b   1.000
_cell.length_c   1.000
_cell.angle_alpha   90.00
_cell.angle_beta   90.00
_cell.angle_gamma   90.00
#
_symmetry.space_group_name_H-M   'P 1'
#
loop_
_entity.id
_entity.type
_entity.pdbx_description
1 polymer ?
#
loop_
_entity_poly.entity_id
_entity_poly.type
_entity_poly.pdbx_seq_one_letter_code
_entity_poly.pdbx_strand_id
1 'polypeptide(L)'
;MSRLSELPLAPLPKEEHLRPDRAGLRRRLALWMGLPAILAVVWALAGGGEMVSGTRALALVAGFALVAAALFFLSAHDLRAFTRANAAASTLVFEGHLAEACAAFEANARRFRAPALHPISVFNLADTELLRGDLPRALSLATAVAIHDSPMRSPLVASSAPSLVASCYALLGDLAAARAWMPEAERAAATTAVEVARVPEAIIACREGRFADVVSRYAERRRAIEATLAGEDLRTLRLLRAFAMAGLPSASEAERAEALAVGRPGAAGECDHLALAWPELRGFLERHQLAASRG
;
A
#
# COMPACT_ATOMS: atom_id res chain seq x y z
N MET A 1 -22.98 -4.65 8.69
CA MET A 1 -22.05 -3.55 9.08
C MET A 1 -20.64 -4.00 8.73
N SER A 2 -19.81 -3.13 8.14
CA SER A 2 -18.44 -3.51 7.76
C SER A 2 -17.58 -3.71 9.01
N ARG A 3 -16.85 -4.84 9.13
CA ARG A 3 -15.94 -5.13 10.27
C ARG A 3 -14.94 -4.00 10.54
N LEU A 4 -14.69 -3.14 9.53
CA LEU A 4 -13.82 -1.98 9.66
C LEU A 4 -14.27 -0.97 10.73
N SER A 5 -15.56 -0.94 11.12
CA SER A 5 -16.04 -0.02 12.17
C SER A 5 -15.63 -0.43 13.58
N GLU A 6 -15.19 -1.68 13.77
CA GLU A 6 -14.74 -2.21 15.06
C GLU A 6 -13.23 -2.09 15.23
N LEU A 7 -12.51 -1.74 14.16
CA LEU A 7 -11.06 -1.60 14.17
C LEU A 7 -10.63 -0.28 14.80
N PRO A 8 -9.49 -0.24 15.51
CA PRO A 8 -8.92 1.01 15.99
C PRO A 8 -8.46 1.84 14.77
N LEU A 9 -9.16 2.94 14.52
CA LEU A 9 -8.88 3.85 13.41
C LEU A 9 -8.00 4.99 13.90
N ALA A 10 -6.85 5.17 13.23
CA ALA A 10 -6.06 6.36 13.42
C ALA A 10 -6.79 7.60 12.87
N PRO A 11 -6.47 8.80 13.37
CA PRO A 11 -6.96 10.04 12.78
C PRO A 11 -6.61 10.09 11.30
N LEU A 12 -7.57 10.46 10.46
CA LEU A 12 -7.34 10.63 9.02
C LEU A 12 -6.41 11.81 8.74
N PRO A 13 -5.71 11.83 7.59
CA PRO A 13 -4.81 12.93 7.22
C PRO A 13 -5.53 14.27 7.31
N LYS A 14 -4.80 15.30 7.77
CA LYS A 14 -5.37 16.66 7.90
C LYS A 14 -5.63 17.27 6.53
N GLU A 15 -4.81 16.90 5.55
CA GLU A 15 -4.84 17.35 4.18
C GLU A 15 -6.00 16.71 3.41
N GLU A 16 -6.94 17.53 2.94
CA GLU A 16 -8.13 17.06 2.24
C GLU A 16 -7.81 16.24 0.97
N HIS A 17 -6.75 16.60 0.25
CA HIS A 17 -6.31 15.90 -0.96
C HIS A 17 -5.67 14.53 -0.69
N LEU A 18 -5.43 14.16 0.57
CA LEU A 18 -4.98 12.82 0.96
C LEU A 18 -6.14 11.96 1.46
N ARG A 19 -7.31 12.56 1.67
CA ARG A 19 -8.53 11.84 2.05
C ARG A 19 -9.18 11.18 0.83
N PRO A 20 -9.87 10.04 1.03
CA PRO A 20 -10.58 9.38 -0.05
C PRO A 20 -11.75 10.24 -0.55
N ASP A 21 -11.80 10.49 -1.87
CA ASP A 21 -12.91 11.23 -2.48
C ASP A 21 -14.13 10.31 -2.71
N ARG A 22 -15.11 10.40 -1.82
CA ARG A 22 -16.39 9.68 -1.96
C ARG A 22 -17.33 10.31 -3.00
N ALA A 23 -17.18 11.60 -3.29
CA ALA A 23 -18.07 12.33 -4.19
C ALA A 23 -17.70 12.11 -5.67
N GLY A 24 -16.42 11.91 -5.97
CA GLY A 24 -15.92 11.67 -7.32
C GLY A 24 -16.49 10.40 -7.97
N LEU A 25 -16.65 9.32 -7.21
CA LEU A 25 -17.21 8.06 -7.71
C LEU A 25 -18.67 8.23 -8.14
N ARG A 26 -19.50 8.88 -7.32
CA ARG A 26 -20.92 9.15 -7.63
C ARG A 26 -21.07 10.01 -8.87
N ARG A 27 -20.23 11.05 -9.02
CA ARG A 27 -20.23 11.91 -10.21
C ARG A 27 -19.85 11.13 -11.47
N ARG A 28 -18.83 10.28 -11.41
CA ARG A 28 -18.44 9.44 -12.56
C ARG A 28 -19.51 8.42 -12.92
N LEU A 29 -20.10 7.74 -11.94
CA LEU A 29 -21.23 6.83 -12.19
C LEU A 29 -22.43 7.57 -12.77
N ALA A 30 -22.77 8.76 -12.27
CA ALA A 30 -23.83 9.58 -12.84
C ALA A 30 -23.53 10.00 -14.28
N LEU A 31 -22.26 10.29 -14.61
CA LEU A 31 -21.83 10.57 -15.99
C LEU A 31 -21.97 9.34 -16.90
N TRP A 32 -21.52 8.18 -16.42
CA TRP A 32 -21.60 6.92 -17.16
C TRP A 32 -23.04 6.42 -17.34
N MET A 33 -23.94 6.68 -16.39
CA MET A 33 -25.36 6.34 -16.50
C MET A 33 -26.16 7.42 -17.24
N GLY A 34 -25.74 8.69 -17.14
CA GLY A 34 -26.38 9.81 -17.80
C GLY A 34 -26.13 9.83 -19.31
N LEU A 35 -24.94 9.42 -19.77
CA LEU A 35 -24.61 9.42 -21.20
C LEU A 35 -25.51 8.48 -22.02
N PRO A 36 -25.75 7.21 -21.63
CA PRO A 36 -26.73 6.33 -22.29
C PRO A 36 -28.16 6.86 -22.20
N ALA A 37 -28.55 7.46 -21.06
CA ALA A 37 -29.89 8.01 -20.89
C ALA A 37 -30.14 9.20 -21.82
N ILE A 38 -29.17 10.12 -21.94
CA ILE A 38 -29.21 11.24 -22.89
C ILE A 38 -29.27 10.71 -24.33
N LEU A 39 -28.47 9.70 -24.67
CA LEU A 39 -28.50 9.07 -25.99
C LEU A 39 -29.83 8.40 -26.29
N ALA A 40 -30.44 7.71 -25.32
CA ALA A 40 -31.76 7.11 -25.45
C ALA A 40 -32.87 8.16 -25.62
N VAL A 41 -32.78 9.29 -24.91
CA VAL A 41 -33.69 10.43 -25.07
C VAL A 41 -33.52 11.08 -26.44
N VAL A 42 -32.28 11.32 -26.88
CA VAL A 42 -32.00 11.85 -28.24
C VAL A 42 -32.54 10.89 -29.31
N TRP A 43 -32.37 9.59 -29.11
CA TRP A 43 -32.91 8.57 -30.01
C TRP A 43 -34.44 8.59 -30.05
N ALA A 44 -35.10 8.68 -28.89
CA ALA A 44 -36.56 8.75 -28.79
C ALA A 44 -37.13 10.04 -29.40
N LEU A 45 -36.48 11.19 -29.18
CA LEU A 45 -36.89 12.48 -29.75
C LEU A 45 -36.64 12.56 -31.27
N ALA A 46 -35.60 11.88 -31.78
CA ALA A 46 -35.34 11.78 -33.22
C ALA A 46 -36.22 10.75 -33.95
N GLY A 47 -36.95 9.92 -33.20
CA GLY A 47 -37.72 8.76 -33.67
C GLY A 47 -39.24 8.98 -33.82
N GLY A 48 -39.71 10.22 -33.89
CA GLY A 48 -41.12 10.53 -34.14
C GLY A 48 -41.55 10.20 -35.58
N GLY A 49 -41.86 8.93 -35.87
CA GLY A 49 -42.86 8.54 -36.88
C GLY A 49 -42.39 7.84 -38.16
N GLU A 50 -41.12 7.94 -38.56
CA GLU A 50 -40.63 7.26 -39.76
C GLU A 50 -39.42 6.38 -39.45
N MET A 51 -39.38 5.20 -40.10
CA MET A 51 -38.31 4.20 -40.01
C MET A 51 -36.95 4.88 -39.92
N VAL A 52 -36.25 4.74 -38.78
CA VAL A 52 -34.91 5.32 -38.59
C VAL A 52 -34.03 4.86 -39.74
N SER A 53 -33.68 5.78 -40.64
CA SER A 53 -32.80 5.46 -41.76
C SER A 53 -31.49 4.90 -41.20
N GLY A 54 -30.94 3.84 -41.80
CA GLY A 54 -29.71 3.20 -41.32
C GLY A 54 -28.55 4.19 -41.10
N THR A 55 -28.56 5.32 -41.82
CA THR A 55 -27.64 6.44 -41.66
C THR A 55 -27.67 7.10 -40.27
N ARG A 56 -28.86 7.29 -39.65
CA ARG A 56 -28.98 7.90 -38.32
C ARG A 56 -28.49 6.96 -37.22
N ALA A 57 -28.78 5.66 -37.34
CA ALA A 57 -28.27 4.65 -36.42
C ALA A 57 -26.74 4.56 -36.48
N LEU A 58 -26.16 4.56 -37.69
CA LEU A 58 -24.72 4.57 -37.88
C LEU A 58 -24.06 5.81 -37.27
N ALA A 59 -24.67 6.99 -37.43
CA ALA A 59 -24.16 8.23 -36.86
C ALA A 59 -24.15 8.21 -35.32
N LEU A 60 -25.19 7.66 -34.67
CA LEU A 60 -25.23 7.51 -33.21
C LEU A 60 -24.17 6.54 -32.70
N VAL A 61 -24.01 5.39 -33.37
CA VAL A 61 -22.96 4.41 -33.02
C VAL A 61 -21.57 5.02 -33.20
N ALA A 62 -21.33 5.72 -34.30
CA ALA A 62 -20.06 6.41 -34.55
C ALA A 62 -19.79 7.51 -33.50
N GLY A 63 -20.80 8.29 -33.12
CA GLY A 63 -20.70 9.29 -32.06
C GLY A 63 -20.36 8.67 -30.70
N PHE A 64 -21.02 7.57 -30.33
CA PHE A 64 -20.69 6.84 -29.11
C PHE A 64 -19.27 6.29 -29.13
N ALA A 65 -18.86 5.66 -30.24
CA ALA A 65 -17.51 5.14 -30.41
C ALA A 65 -16.46 6.25 -30.29
N LEU A 66 -16.72 7.44 -30.85
CA LEU A 66 -15.82 8.59 -30.74
C LEU A 66 -15.67 9.08 -29.29
N VAL A 67 -16.79 9.18 -28.55
CA VAL A 67 -16.76 9.58 -27.13
C VAL A 67 -16.03 8.55 -26.28
N ALA A 68 -16.32 7.26 -26.47
CA ALA A 68 -15.63 6.18 -25.78
C ALA A 68 -14.13 6.18 -26.08
N ALA A 69 -13.73 6.36 -27.34
CA ALA A 69 -12.34 6.48 -27.73
C ALA A 69 -11.67 7.70 -27.08
N ALA A 70 -12.31 8.87 -27.09
CA ALA A 70 -11.78 10.07 -26.43
C ALA A 70 -11.55 9.85 -24.93
N LEU A 71 -12.53 9.27 -24.22
CA LEU A 71 -12.41 8.94 -22.80
C LEU A 71 -11.29 7.92 -22.54
N PHE A 72 -11.14 6.92 -23.41
CA PHE A 72 -10.05 5.95 -23.35
C PHE A 72 -8.68 6.62 -23.52
N PHE A 73 -8.51 7.47 -24.53
CA PHE A 73 -7.25 8.16 -24.77
C PHE A 73 -6.87 9.14 -23.65
N LEU A 74 -7.85 9.88 -23.11
CA LEU A 74 -7.64 10.74 -21.94
C LEU A 74 -7.20 9.93 -20.72
N SER A 75 -7.88 8.80 -20.46
CA SER A 75 -7.53 7.90 -19.35
C SER A 75 -6.15 7.26 -19.54
N ALA A 76 -5.80 6.88 -20.77
CA ALA A 76 -4.50 6.31 -21.11
C ALA A 76 -3.38 7.35 -20.98
N HIS A 77 -3.63 8.61 -21.35
CA HIS A 77 -2.68 9.70 -21.15
C HIS A 77 -2.42 9.93 -19.66
N ASP A 78 -3.47 10.03 -18.85
CA ASP A 78 -3.35 10.21 -17.40
C ASP A 78 -2.65 9.03 -16.74
N LEU A 79 -2.95 7.79 -17.15
CA LEU A 79 -2.27 6.60 -16.67
C LEU A 79 -0.77 6.65 -16.99
N ARG A 80 -0.38 6.99 -18.23
CA ARG A 80 1.04 7.12 -18.61
C ARG A 80 1.74 8.23 -17.83
N ALA A 81 1.08 9.38 -17.67
CA ALA A 81 1.60 10.48 -16.87
C ALA A 81 1.80 10.07 -15.40
N PHE A 82 0.82 9.37 -14.84
CA PHE A 82 0.89 8.79 -13.50
C PHE A 82 2.03 7.79 -13.37
N THR A 83 2.14 6.80 -14.29
CA THR A 83 3.20 5.80 -14.24
C THR A 83 4.59 6.44 -14.26
N ARG A 84 4.81 7.45 -15.11
CA ARG A 84 6.10 8.17 -15.13
C ARG A 84 6.37 8.92 -13.83
N ALA A 85 5.38 9.64 -13.30
CA ALA A 85 5.54 10.41 -12.08
C ALA A 85 5.71 9.50 -10.84
N ASN A 86 5.02 8.37 -10.81
CA ASN A 86 5.16 7.36 -9.77
C ASN A 86 6.52 6.67 -9.84
N ALA A 87 7.00 6.32 -11.05
CA ALA A 87 8.32 5.73 -11.23
C ALA A 87 9.44 6.68 -10.77
N ALA A 88 9.35 7.98 -11.12
CA ALA A 88 10.31 8.99 -10.66
C ALA A 88 10.34 9.10 -9.11
N ALA A 89 9.17 9.09 -8.47
CA ALA A 89 9.08 9.10 -7.01
C ALA A 89 9.65 7.81 -6.39
N SER A 90 9.39 6.65 -6.99
CA SER A 90 9.98 5.37 -6.55
C SER A 90 11.51 5.34 -6.71
N THR A 91 12.06 5.94 -7.76
CA THR A 91 13.52 6.10 -7.91
C THR A 91 14.12 6.86 -6.73
N LEU A 92 13.47 7.95 -6.29
CA LEU A 92 13.92 8.70 -5.10
C LEU A 92 13.90 7.84 -3.83
N VAL A 93 12.93 6.92 -3.67
CA VAL A 93 12.91 5.96 -2.55
C VAL A 93 14.13 5.02 -2.63
N PHE A 94 14.39 4.46 -3.81
CA PHE A 94 15.52 3.55 -4.00
C PHE A 94 16.89 4.22 -3.80
N GLU A 95 17.00 5.51 -4.09
CA GLU A 95 18.20 6.33 -3.86
C GLU A 95 18.32 6.82 -2.41
N GLY A 96 17.31 6.59 -1.56
CA GLY A 96 17.29 7.03 -0.16
C GLY A 96 16.91 8.51 0.02
N HIS A 97 16.47 9.21 -1.02
CA HIS A 97 15.97 10.59 -0.98
C HIS A 97 14.52 10.64 -0.45
N LEU A 98 14.29 10.10 0.76
CA LEU A 98 12.95 9.86 1.31
C LEU A 98 12.09 11.13 1.45
N ALA A 99 12.70 12.27 1.82
CA ALA A 99 11.97 13.53 1.93
C ALA A 99 11.45 14.03 0.57
N GLU A 100 12.27 13.91 -0.48
CA GLU A 100 11.90 14.28 -1.85
C GLU A 100 10.87 13.31 -2.42
N ALA A 101 11.02 12.01 -2.14
CA ALA A 101 10.05 10.98 -2.49
C ALA A 101 8.67 11.26 -1.86
N CYS A 102 8.62 11.61 -0.56
CA CYS A 102 7.37 12.03 0.09
C CYS A 102 6.73 13.22 -0.64
N ALA A 103 7.51 14.27 -0.92
CA ALA A 103 7.00 15.45 -1.62
C ALA A 103 6.46 15.08 -3.03
N ALA A 104 7.14 14.20 -3.75
CA ALA A 104 6.73 13.72 -5.06
C ALA A 104 5.45 12.87 -5.02
N PHE A 105 5.32 11.92 -4.08
CA PHE A 105 4.09 11.15 -3.91
C PHE A 105 2.90 12.01 -3.45
N GLU A 106 3.13 13.00 -2.59
CA GLU A 106 2.10 13.95 -2.18
C GLU A 106 1.64 14.82 -3.37
N ALA A 107 2.56 15.29 -4.21
CA ALA A 107 2.24 15.98 -5.45
C ALA A 107 1.46 15.09 -6.44
N ASN A 108 1.81 13.80 -6.53
CA ASN A 108 1.06 12.82 -7.32
C ASN A 108 -0.35 12.64 -6.78
N ALA A 109 -0.53 12.53 -5.45
CA ALA A 109 -1.86 12.42 -4.83
C ALA A 109 -2.72 13.67 -5.06
N ARG A 110 -2.12 14.88 -5.09
CA ARG A 110 -2.81 16.12 -5.49
C ARG A 110 -3.26 16.08 -6.95
N ARG A 111 -2.37 15.67 -7.86
CA ARG A 111 -2.59 15.71 -9.30
C ARG A 111 -3.55 14.62 -9.79
N PHE A 112 -3.36 13.38 -9.35
CA PHE A 112 -4.03 12.20 -9.89
C PHE A 112 -5.15 11.74 -8.95
N ARG A 113 -6.27 12.45 -8.97
CA ARG A 113 -7.44 12.20 -8.10
C ARG A 113 -8.39 11.10 -8.61
N ALA A 114 -8.01 10.36 -9.64
CA ALA A 114 -8.82 9.25 -10.13
C ALA A 114 -8.91 8.13 -9.08
N PRO A 115 -10.07 7.49 -8.84
CA PRO A 115 -10.23 6.47 -7.80
C PRO A 115 -9.30 5.25 -7.92
N ALA A 116 -8.79 4.96 -9.13
CA ALA A 116 -7.83 3.87 -9.36
C ALA A 116 -6.38 4.27 -9.06
N LEU A 117 -6.04 5.56 -9.17
CA LEU A 117 -4.66 6.05 -9.10
C LEU A 117 -4.35 6.73 -7.77
N HIS A 118 -5.31 7.51 -7.24
CA HIS A 118 -5.14 8.26 -5.99
C HIS A 118 -4.75 7.37 -4.81
N PRO A 119 -5.40 6.21 -4.56
CA PRO A 119 -5.02 5.34 -3.45
C PRO A 119 -3.60 4.79 -3.58
N ILE A 120 -3.08 4.62 -4.80
CA ILE A 120 -1.70 4.18 -5.03
C ILE A 120 -0.71 5.26 -4.56
N SER A 121 -0.94 6.53 -4.92
CA SER A 121 -0.08 7.62 -4.46
C SER A 121 -0.11 7.80 -2.93
N VAL A 122 -1.29 7.72 -2.32
CA VAL A 122 -1.40 7.83 -0.85
C VAL A 122 -0.78 6.64 -0.14
N PHE A 123 -0.92 5.43 -0.69
CA PHE A 123 -0.26 4.23 -0.16
C PHE A 123 1.27 4.33 -0.24
N ASN A 124 1.81 4.71 -1.40
CA ASN A 124 3.26 4.88 -1.57
C ASN A 124 3.81 6.01 -0.68
N LEU A 125 3.05 7.09 -0.47
CA LEU A 125 3.40 8.12 0.50
C LEU A 125 3.43 7.55 1.92
N ALA A 126 2.42 6.75 2.32
CA ALA A 126 2.38 6.12 3.63
C ALA A 126 3.59 5.21 3.88
N ASP A 127 3.95 4.40 2.89
CA ASP A 127 5.11 3.51 2.94
C ASP A 127 6.44 4.30 2.99
N THR A 128 6.55 5.38 2.23
CA THR A 128 7.74 6.25 2.29
C THR A 128 7.84 6.98 3.63
N GLU A 129 6.72 7.40 4.22
CA GLU A 129 6.69 7.99 5.56
C GLU A 129 7.08 6.99 6.65
N LEU A 130 6.71 5.71 6.49
CA LEU A 130 7.17 4.62 7.35
C LEU A 130 8.70 4.52 7.30
N LEU A 131 9.27 4.46 6.09
CA LEU A 131 10.73 4.40 5.87
C LEU A 131 11.46 5.63 6.41
N ARG A 132 10.83 6.80 6.32
CA ARG A 132 11.36 8.06 6.87
C ARG A 132 11.28 8.11 8.40
N GLY A 133 10.50 7.22 9.01
CA GLY A 133 10.33 7.15 10.46
C GLY A 133 9.18 7.97 11.04
N ASP A 134 8.36 8.61 10.20
CA ASP A 134 7.17 9.34 10.65
C ASP A 134 5.98 8.38 10.80
N LEU A 135 6.10 7.47 11.78
CA LEU A 135 5.12 6.41 12.04
C LEU A 135 3.69 6.93 12.23
N PRO A 136 3.44 8.05 12.96
CA PRO A 136 2.09 8.60 13.07
C PRO A 136 1.50 9.06 11.74
N ARG A 137 2.30 9.71 10.88
CA ARG A 137 1.84 10.15 9.55
C ARG A 137 1.60 8.96 8.62
N ALA A 138 2.52 7.98 8.62
CA ALA A 138 2.39 6.73 7.87
C ALA A 138 1.10 6.00 8.24
N LEU A 139 0.82 5.84 9.54
CA LEU A 139 -0.39 5.20 10.05
C LEU A 139 -1.66 5.93 9.59
N SER A 140 -1.68 7.26 9.68
CA SER A 140 -2.81 8.08 9.24
C SER A 140 -3.15 7.88 7.76
N LEU A 141 -2.12 7.91 6.91
CA LEU A 141 -2.24 7.72 5.46
C LEU A 141 -2.65 6.29 5.10
N ALA A 142 -2.00 5.29 5.68
CA ALA A 142 -2.31 3.88 5.46
C ALA A 142 -3.76 3.57 5.88
N THR A 143 -4.21 4.12 7.02
CA THR A 143 -5.60 3.97 7.49
C THR A 143 -6.58 4.56 6.49
N ALA A 144 -6.30 5.77 5.98
CA ALA A 144 -7.15 6.42 4.97
C ALA A 144 -7.32 5.56 3.71
N VAL A 145 -6.24 4.90 3.27
CA VAL A 145 -6.28 3.98 2.12
C VAL A 145 -7.01 2.68 2.45
N ALA A 146 -6.74 2.09 3.62
CA ALA A 146 -7.32 0.82 4.04
C ALA A 146 -8.86 0.89 4.11
N ILE A 147 -9.39 1.95 4.71
CA ILE A 147 -10.85 2.15 4.84
C ILE A 147 -11.52 2.67 3.55
N HIS A 148 -10.74 2.97 2.50
CA HIS A 148 -11.30 3.42 1.23
C HIS A 148 -11.90 2.25 0.45
N ASP A 149 -13.23 2.13 0.54
CA ASP A 149 -13.99 1.15 -0.23
C ASP A 149 -14.29 1.67 -1.65
N SER A 150 -13.44 1.28 -2.60
CA SER A 150 -13.61 1.59 -4.02
C SER A 150 -13.39 0.33 -4.86
N PRO A 151 -14.33 -0.04 -5.74
CA PRO A 151 -14.18 -1.20 -6.62
C PRO A 151 -13.08 -1.02 -7.67
N MET A 152 -12.62 0.22 -7.89
CA MET A 152 -11.54 0.54 -8.83
C MET A 152 -10.16 0.57 -8.16
N ARG A 153 -10.06 0.27 -6.85
CA ARG A 153 -8.79 0.27 -6.13
C ARG A 153 -7.87 -0.81 -6.68
N SER A 154 -6.59 -0.49 -6.82
CA SER A 154 -5.55 -1.47 -7.18
C SER A 154 -5.59 -2.68 -6.24
N PRO A 155 -5.63 -3.93 -6.75
CA PRO A 155 -5.60 -5.13 -5.92
C PRO A 155 -4.39 -5.18 -4.98
N LEU A 156 -3.22 -4.73 -5.45
CA LEU A 156 -1.99 -4.67 -4.65
C LEU A 156 -2.14 -3.73 -3.45
N VAL A 157 -2.72 -2.55 -3.66
CA VAL A 157 -2.97 -1.59 -2.57
C VAL A 157 -4.03 -2.15 -1.61
N ALA A 158 -5.08 -2.76 -2.16
CA ALA A 158 -6.13 -3.39 -1.36
C ALA A 158 -5.60 -4.51 -0.46
N SER A 159 -4.65 -5.31 -0.94
CA SER A 159 -4.04 -6.40 -0.18
C SER A 159 -2.98 -5.95 0.83
N SER A 160 -2.30 -4.82 0.55
CA SER A 160 -1.16 -4.37 1.35
C SER A 160 -1.50 -3.32 2.42
N ALA A 161 -2.52 -2.47 2.18
CA ALA A 161 -2.83 -1.35 3.09
C ALA A 161 -3.14 -1.78 4.54
N PRO A 162 -3.93 -2.85 4.81
CA PRO A 162 -4.17 -3.27 6.19
C PRO A 162 -2.90 -3.80 6.88
N SER A 163 -2.00 -4.47 6.15
CA SER A 163 -0.71 -4.92 6.68
C SER A 163 0.17 -3.72 7.09
N LEU A 164 0.20 -2.67 6.28
CA LEU A 164 0.92 -1.43 6.60
C LEU A 164 0.36 -0.74 7.86
N VAL A 165 -0.97 -0.70 8.03
CA VAL A 165 -1.62 -0.20 9.25
C VAL A 165 -1.19 -1.01 10.47
N ALA A 166 -1.24 -2.34 10.39
CA ALA A 166 -0.81 -3.22 11.47
C ALA A 166 0.68 -3.04 11.82
N SER A 167 1.55 -2.90 10.82
CA SER A 167 2.98 -2.64 11.01
C SER A 167 3.21 -1.33 11.73
N CYS A 168 2.53 -0.25 11.34
CA CYS A 168 2.67 1.05 12.01
C CYS A 168 2.24 1.00 13.48
N TYR A 169 1.10 0.39 13.80
CA TYR A 169 0.68 0.20 15.19
C TYR A 169 1.69 -0.62 15.99
N ALA A 170 2.20 -1.71 15.42
CA ALA A 170 3.17 -2.56 16.10
C ALA A 170 4.49 -1.83 16.37
N LEU A 171 4.98 -1.04 15.41
CA LEU A 171 6.19 -0.23 15.56
C LEU A 171 6.02 0.91 16.57
N LEU A 172 4.84 1.52 16.64
CA LEU A 172 4.47 2.50 17.68
C LEU A 172 4.31 1.89 19.07
N GLY A 173 4.28 0.55 19.18
CA GLY A 173 4.13 -0.18 20.45
C GLY A 173 2.68 -0.48 20.85
N ASP A 174 1.69 -0.09 20.05
CA ASP A 174 0.29 -0.45 20.27
C ASP A 174 0.00 -1.84 19.68
N LEU A 175 0.47 -2.87 20.38
CA LEU A 175 0.31 -4.27 19.96
C LEU A 175 -1.14 -4.73 19.94
N ALA A 176 -2.01 -4.13 20.77
CA ALA A 176 -3.43 -4.46 20.80
C ALA A 176 -4.10 -4.00 19.50
N ALA A 177 -3.85 -2.75 19.07
CA ALA A 177 -4.37 -2.25 17.82
C ALA A 177 -3.79 -2.99 16.61
N ALA A 178 -2.49 -3.28 16.63
CA ALA A 178 -1.85 -4.08 15.58
C ALA A 178 -2.52 -5.44 15.42
N ARG A 179 -2.77 -6.16 16.52
CA ARG A 179 -3.49 -7.45 16.51
C ARG A 179 -4.92 -7.33 16.00
N ALA A 180 -5.65 -6.28 16.37
CA ALA A 180 -7.01 -6.06 15.88
C ALA A 180 -7.06 -5.96 14.35
N TRP A 181 -6.02 -5.39 13.72
CA TRP A 181 -5.90 -5.28 12.27
C TRP A 181 -5.43 -6.56 11.56
N MET A 182 -4.82 -7.52 12.25
CA MET A 182 -4.27 -8.73 11.64
C MET A 182 -5.29 -9.57 10.84
N PRO A 183 -6.52 -9.85 11.33
CA PRO A 183 -7.50 -10.59 10.54
C PRO A 183 -7.84 -9.93 9.21
N GLU A 184 -7.83 -8.60 9.16
CA GLU A 184 -8.07 -7.84 7.93
C GLU A 184 -6.85 -7.88 7.00
N ALA A 185 -5.63 -7.76 7.54
CA ALA A 185 -4.39 -7.93 6.79
C ALA A 185 -4.28 -9.31 6.14
N GLU A 186 -4.56 -10.38 6.88
CA GLU A 186 -4.53 -11.75 6.36
C GLU A 186 -5.59 -11.98 5.28
N ARG A 187 -6.83 -11.52 5.54
CA ARG A 187 -7.92 -11.61 4.57
C ARG A 187 -7.61 -10.88 3.28
N ALA A 188 -7.03 -9.68 3.37
CA ALA A 188 -6.66 -8.86 2.22
C ALA A 188 -5.50 -9.49 1.44
N ALA A 189 -4.45 -9.95 2.13
CA ALA A 189 -3.28 -10.62 1.54
C ALA A 189 -3.65 -11.91 0.79
N ALA A 190 -4.60 -12.69 1.31
CA ALA A 190 -5.09 -13.92 0.69
C ALA A 190 -5.70 -13.70 -0.70
N THR A 191 -6.19 -12.49 -1.02
CA THR A 191 -6.80 -12.19 -2.33
C THR A 191 -5.77 -12.10 -3.46
N THR A 192 -4.51 -11.81 -3.14
CA THR A 192 -3.42 -11.68 -4.13
C THR A 192 -2.34 -12.75 -3.99
N ALA A 193 -2.52 -13.71 -3.06
CA ALA A 193 -1.52 -14.73 -2.72
C ALA A 193 -0.13 -14.13 -2.38
N VAL A 194 -0.10 -12.93 -1.79
CA VAL A 194 1.15 -12.26 -1.38
C VAL A 194 1.31 -12.39 0.13
N GLU A 195 2.52 -12.66 0.61
CA GLU A 195 2.80 -12.85 2.04
C GLU A 195 2.96 -11.53 2.84
N VAL A 196 2.39 -10.39 2.38
CA VAL A 196 2.59 -9.06 3.03
C VAL A 196 2.14 -9.03 4.49
N ALA A 197 1.14 -9.82 4.88
CA ALA A 197 0.68 -9.91 6.27
C ALA A 197 1.73 -10.53 7.22
N ARG A 198 2.77 -11.19 6.70
CA ARG A 198 3.83 -11.78 7.53
C ARG A 198 4.73 -10.73 8.17
N VAL A 199 4.87 -9.54 7.56
CA VAL A 199 5.68 -8.43 8.11
C VAL A 199 5.14 -7.97 9.47
N PRO A 200 3.90 -7.47 9.61
CA PRO A 200 3.37 -7.05 10.90
C PRO A 200 3.30 -8.19 11.91
N GLU A 201 3.02 -9.42 11.47
CA GLU A 201 3.04 -10.59 12.34
C GLU A 201 4.41 -10.82 13.01
N ALA A 202 5.49 -10.75 12.22
CA ALA A 202 6.85 -10.88 12.73
C ALA A 202 7.21 -9.74 13.69
N ILE A 203 6.81 -8.49 13.39
CA ILE A 203 7.00 -7.35 14.29
C ILE A 203 6.30 -7.59 15.62
N ILE A 204 5.01 -7.96 15.61
CA ILE A 204 4.22 -8.24 16.81
C ILE A 204 4.87 -9.36 17.64
N ALA A 205 5.17 -10.50 17.01
CA ALA A 205 5.74 -11.66 17.70
C ALA A 205 7.12 -11.35 18.32
N CYS A 206 8.00 -10.66 17.60
CA CYS A 206 9.29 -10.22 18.15
C CYS A 206 9.13 -9.25 19.32
N ARG A 207 8.18 -8.29 19.26
CA ARG A 207 7.91 -7.37 20.38
C ARG A 207 7.35 -8.05 21.61
N GLU A 208 6.73 -9.22 21.45
CA GLU A 208 6.23 -10.04 22.56
C GLU A 208 7.24 -11.08 23.06
N GLY A 209 8.46 -11.09 22.51
CA GLY A 209 9.48 -12.10 22.84
C GLY A 209 9.16 -13.50 22.31
N ARG A 210 8.18 -13.63 21.39
CA ARG A 210 7.82 -14.89 20.73
C ARG A 210 8.76 -15.20 19.56
N PHE A 211 10.06 -15.23 19.85
CA PHE A 211 11.10 -15.39 18.82
C PHE A 211 11.05 -16.75 18.11
N ALA A 212 10.69 -17.81 18.84
CA ALA A 212 10.56 -19.16 18.28
C ALA A 212 9.48 -19.21 17.18
N ASP A 213 8.35 -18.53 17.41
CA ASP A 213 7.25 -18.44 16.44
C ASP A 213 7.72 -17.79 15.13
N VAL A 214 8.48 -16.68 15.22
CA VAL A 214 9.00 -15.97 14.03
C VAL A 214 9.94 -16.86 13.22
N VAL A 215 10.88 -17.53 13.88
CA VAL A 215 11.85 -18.41 13.21
C VAL A 215 11.13 -19.60 12.56
N SER A 216 10.21 -20.24 13.29
CA SER A 216 9.47 -21.41 12.81
C SER A 216 8.56 -21.07 11.62
N ARG A 217 7.75 -20.01 11.72
CA ARG A 217 6.82 -19.59 10.65
C ARG A 217 7.56 -19.12 9.40
N TYR A 218 8.68 -18.40 9.56
CA TYR A 218 9.51 -18.04 8.41
C TYR A 218 10.06 -19.30 7.72
N ALA A 219 10.54 -20.29 8.49
CA ALA A 219 11.07 -21.52 7.92
C ALA A 219 9.99 -22.32 7.16
N GLU A 220 8.79 -22.45 7.75
CA GLU A 220 7.65 -23.13 7.13
C GLU A 220 7.23 -22.49 5.80
N ARG A 221 7.17 -21.15 5.77
CA ARG A 221 6.68 -20.38 4.60
C ARG A 221 7.79 -19.79 3.75
N ARG A 222 9.06 -20.17 3.96
CA ARG A 222 10.22 -19.52 3.32
C ARG A 222 10.05 -19.38 1.81
N ARG A 223 9.67 -20.47 1.13
CA ARG A 223 9.50 -20.48 -0.33
C ARG A 223 8.41 -19.50 -0.79
N ALA A 224 7.28 -19.43 -0.09
CA ALA A 224 6.19 -18.51 -0.43
C ALA A 224 6.58 -17.06 -0.17
N ILE A 225 7.25 -16.78 0.96
CA ILE A 225 7.78 -15.47 1.32
C ILE A 225 8.77 -14.99 0.25
N GLU A 226 9.77 -15.80 -0.09
CA GLU A 226 10.80 -15.43 -1.06
C GLU A 226 10.29 -15.36 -2.51
N ALA A 227 9.18 -16.03 -2.83
CA ALA A 227 8.56 -15.98 -4.16
C ALA A 227 7.63 -14.77 -4.34
N THR A 228 7.08 -14.21 -3.26
CA THR A 228 6.01 -13.19 -3.34
C THR A 228 6.40 -11.84 -2.76
N LEU A 229 7.35 -11.80 -1.83
CA LEU A 229 7.89 -10.56 -1.27
C LEU A 229 9.23 -10.22 -1.92
N ALA A 230 9.46 -8.93 -2.12
CA ALA A 230 10.68 -8.38 -2.67
C ALA A 230 11.00 -7.04 -1.99
N GLY A 231 12.20 -6.51 -2.26
CA GLY A 231 12.61 -5.20 -1.77
C GLY A 231 12.59 -5.13 -0.24
N GLU A 232 11.91 -4.11 0.29
CA GLU A 232 11.97 -3.76 1.71
C GLU A 232 11.22 -4.72 2.63
N ASP A 233 10.06 -5.24 2.21
CA ASP A 233 9.29 -6.19 3.02
C ASP A 233 10.08 -7.47 3.30
N LEU A 234 10.75 -8.01 2.27
CA LEU A 234 11.57 -9.20 2.41
C LEU A 234 12.81 -8.92 3.27
N ARG A 235 13.44 -7.75 3.11
CA ARG A 235 14.59 -7.32 3.91
C ARG A 235 14.21 -7.19 5.38
N THR A 236 13.09 -6.53 5.66
CA THR A 236 12.49 -6.39 7.00
C THR A 236 12.24 -7.75 7.63
N LEU A 237 11.61 -8.70 6.93
CA LEU A 237 11.38 -10.04 7.46
C LEU A 237 12.67 -10.81 7.77
N ARG A 238 13.69 -10.70 6.89
CA ARG A 238 14.98 -11.36 7.13
C ARG A 238 15.72 -10.75 8.32
N LEU A 239 15.66 -9.43 8.48
CA LEU A 239 16.21 -8.74 9.65
C LEU A 239 15.46 -9.17 10.94
N LEU A 240 14.13 -9.20 10.92
CA LEU A 240 13.33 -9.63 12.08
C LEU A 240 13.59 -11.09 12.44
N ARG A 241 13.84 -11.96 11.43
CA ARG A 241 14.30 -13.34 11.67
C ARG A 241 15.68 -13.35 12.33
N ALA A 242 16.62 -12.54 11.88
CA ALA A 242 17.95 -12.44 12.49
C ALA A 242 17.86 -11.96 13.95
N PHE A 243 17.03 -10.94 14.21
CA PHE A 243 16.74 -10.45 15.55
C PHE A 243 16.13 -11.54 16.44
N ALA A 244 15.12 -12.26 15.95
CA ALA A 244 14.51 -13.38 16.66
C ALA A 244 15.53 -14.49 16.96
N MET A 245 16.36 -14.86 15.99
CA MET A 245 17.39 -15.89 16.16
C MET A 245 18.40 -15.50 17.26
N ALA A 246 18.80 -14.23 17.33
CA ALA A 246 19.69 -13.73 18.38
C ALA A 246 19.04 -13.77 19.77
N GLY A 247 17.70 -13.64 19.84
CA GLY A 247 16.93 -13.73 21.08
C GLY A 247 16.65 -15.15 21.58
N LEU A 248 16.94 -16.20 20.79
CA LEU A 248 16.70 -17.59 21.15
C LEU A 248 17.88 -18.21 21.92
N PRO A 249 17.71 -18.62 23.19
CA PRO A 249 18.81 -19.23 23.96
C PRO A 249 19.33 -20.54 23.36
N SER A 250 18.47 -21.29 22.66
CA SER A 250 18.80 -22.58 22.06
C SER A 250 19.47 -22.47 20.69
N ALA A 251 19.48 -21.30 20.05
CA ALA A 251 20.08 -21.13 18.74
C ALA A 251 21.61 -21.15 18.82
N SER A 252 22.24 -21.98 18.01
CA SER A 252 23.70 -22.06 17.89
C SER A 252 24.29 -20.78 17.33
N GLU A 253 25.58 -20.53 17.58
CA GLU A 253 26.29 -19.38 17.02
C GLU A 253 26.29 -19.38 15.48
N ALA A 254 26.40 -20.56 14.87
CA ALA A 254 26.36 -20.72 13.42
C ALA A 254 24.99 -20.30 12.83
N GLU A 255 23.87 -20.72 13.45
CA GLU A 255 22.53 -20.34 13.01
C GLU A 255 22.28 -18.83 13.15
N ARG A 256 22.78 -18.22 14.24
CA ARG A 256 22.71 -16.77 14.45
C ARG A 256 23.51 -16.00 13.39
N ALA A 257 24.73 -16.47 13.08
CA ALA A 257 25.59 -15.87 12.07
C ALA A 257 24.97 -15.99 10.67
N GLU A 258 24.41 -17.14 10.30
CA GLU A 258 23.71 -17.34 9.03
C GLU A 258 22.49 -16.41 8.91
N ALA A 259 21.64 -16.37 9.95
CA ALA A 259 20.46 -15.51 9.94
C ALA A 259 20.83 -14.03 9.80
N LEU A 260 21.88 -13.58 10.51
CA LEU A 260 22.40 -12.23 10.39
C LEU A 260 22.96 -11.93 9.00
N ALA A 261 23.72 -12.86 8.39
CA ALA A 261 24.27 -12.68 7.05
C ALA A 261 23.16 -12.53 6.00
N VAL A 262 22.08 -13.31 6.11
CA VAL A 262 20.92 -13.23 5.20
C VAL A 262 20.07 -11.98 5.46
N GLY A 263 19.95 -11.55 6.73
CA GLY A 263 19.16 -10.39 7.15
C GLY A 263 19.89 -9.06 7.11
N ARG A 264 21.15 -9.02 6.65
CA ARG A 264 21.94 -7.81 6.63
C ARG A 264 21.37 -6.81 5.60
N PRO A 265 21.06 -5.56 6.01
CA PRO A 265 20.69 -4.53 5.05
C PRO A 265 21.85 -4.19 4.10
N GLY A 266 21.52 -3.60 2.96
CA GLY A 266 22.49 -3.22 1.93
C GLY A 266 23.33 -2.02 2.35
N ALA A 267 22.78 -1.13 3.17
CA ALA A 267 23.48 0.00 3.76
C ALA A 267 23.23 0.10 5.27
N ALA A 268 24.19 0.69 5.99
CA ALA A 268 23.98 1.03 7.39
C ALA A 268 22.87 2.08 7.53
N GLY A 269 21.98 1.89 8.50
CA GLY A 269 20.86 2.79 8.78
C GLY A 269 19.60 2.56 7.96
N GLU A 270 19.64 1.69 6.94
CA GLU A 270 18.47 1.40 6.08
C GLU A 270 17.25 0.92 6.88
N CYS A 271 17.49 0.14 7.94
CA CYS A 271 16.44 -0.39 8.82
C CYS A 271 16.25 0.43 10.11
N ASP A 272 16.80 1.64 10.22
CA ASP A 272 16.68 2.45 11.44
C ASP A 272 15.24 2.83 11.75
N HIS A 273 14.39 2.93 10.73
CA HIS A 273 12.98 3.25 10.84
C HIS A 273 12.20 2.22 11.68
N LEU A 274 12.60 0.95 11.65
CA LEU A 274 11.98 -0.12 12.46
C LEU A 274 12.29 0.01 13.96
N ALA A 275 13.39 0.68 14.30
CA ALA A 275 13.95 0.73 15.65
C ALA A 275 13.75 2.08 16.35
N LEU A 276 12.86 2.95 15.85
CA LEU A 276 12.63 4.29 16.42
C LEU A 276 11.95 4.25 17.79
N ALA A 277 10.91 3.43 17.93
CA ALA A 277 10.19 3.20 19.18
C ALA A 277 10.38 1.76 19.69
N TRP A 278 11.56 1.18 19.42
CA TRP A 278 11.90 -0.19 19.77
C TRP A 278 13.37 -0.30 20.23
N PRO A 279 13.67 -0.01 21.52
CA PRO A 279 15.03 0.02 22.05
C PRO A 279 15.80 -1.30 21.91
N GLU A 280 15.11 -2.44 22.03
CA GLU A 280 15.73 -3.76 21.93
C GLU A 280 16.23 -4.04 20.51
N LEU A 281 15.43 -3.69 19.49
CA LEU A 281 15.85 -3.78 18.09
C LEU A 281 16.95 -2.76 17.78
N ARG A 282 16.87 -1.53 18.33
CA ARG A 282 17.94 -0.53 18.22
C ARG A 282 19.27 -1.08 18.73
N GLY A 283 19.27 -1.67 19.93
CA GLY A 283 20.49 -2.25 20.51
C GLY A 283 21.03 -3.43 19.69
N PHE A 284 20.16 -4.23 19.05
CA PHE A 284 20.59 -5.26 18.11
C PHE A 284 21.27 -4.66 16.88
N LEU A 285 20.68 -3.64 16.26
CA LEU A 285 21.27 -2.96 15.11
C LEU A 285 22.62 -2.33 15.45
N GLU A 286 22.76 -1.68 16.61
CA GLU A 286 24.01 -1.09 17.07
C GLU A 286 25.10 -2.15 17.32
N ARG A 287 24.78 -3.25 18.02
CA ARG A 287 25.74 -4.35 18.29
C ARG A 287 26.31 -4.98 17.01
N HIS A 288 25.52 -5.03 15.95
CA HIS A 288 25.91 -5.63 14.67
C HIS A 288 26.35 -4.59 13.62
N GLN A 289 26.55 -3.33 14.01
CA GLN A 289 26.97 -2.24 13.11
C GLN A 289 26.04 -2.06 11.90
N LEU A 290 24.74 -2.23 12.12
CA LEU A 290 23.70 -2.07 11.11
C LEU A 290 22.96 -0.73 11.23
N ALA A 291 23.03 -0.10 12.40
CA ALA A 291 22.48 1.25 12.60
C ALA A 291 23.31 2.30 11.88
N ALA A 292 22.71 3.45 11.52
CA ALA A 292 23.49 4.58 11.02
C ALA A 292 24.52 5.01 12.07
N SER A 293 25.74 5.31 11.63
CA SER A 293 26.70 6.01 12.47
C SER A 293 26.09 7.35 12.86
N ARG A 294 25.96 7.63 14.16
CA ARG A 294 25.56 8.96 14.65
C ARG A 294 26.61 9.95 14.18
N GLY A 295 26.33 10.64 13.07
CA GLY A 295 27.11 11.77 12.57
C GLY A 295 26.90 13.01 13.43
#